data_AF-A0A2V8QRH2-F1
#
_entry.id   AF-A0A2V8QRH2-F1
#
_cell.length_a   1.000
_cell.length_b   1.000
_cell.length_c   1.000
_cell.angle_alpha   90.00
_cell.angle_beta   90.00
_cell.angle_gamma   90.00
#
_symmetry.space_group_name_H-M   'P 1'
#
loop_
_entity.id
_entity.type
_entity.pdbx_description
1 polymer ?
#
loop_
_entity_poly.entity_id
_entity_poly.type
_entity_poly.pdbx_seq_one_letter_code
_entity_poly.pdbx_strand_id
1 'polypeptide(L)' 'MRLAYFSPLTPQRSGIADYSEELLPHLSEGAEITLFVDGFEPTSRSLRARLPVRDFRRDPSLLRSLAEFDAVVYHM' A
#
# COMPACT_ATOMS: atom_id res chain seq x y z
N MET A 1 3.86 9.81 -11.25
CA MET A 1 4.20 10.06 -9.84
C MET A 1 4.23 8.73 -9.12
N ARG A 2 5.33 8.42 -8.42
CA ARG A 2 5.56 7.19 -7.65
C ARG A 2 5.15 7.43 -6.20
N LEU A 3 4.19 6.66 -5.69
CA LEU A 3 3.68 6.76 -4.34
C LEU A 3 4.00 5.52 -3.51
N ALA A 4 4.58 5.74 -2.33
CA ALA A 4 4.64 4.72 -1.29
C ALA A 4 3.41 4.89 -0.40
N TYR A 5 2.51 3.91 -0.41
CA TYR A 5 1.21 3.99 0.27
C TYR A 5 1.17 3.04 1.46
N PHE A 6 0.98 3.62 2.64
CA PHE A 6 0.88 2.93 3.92
C PHE A 6 -0.53 3.10 4.45
N SER A 7 -1.25 2.00 4.60
CA SER A 7 -2.60 1.99 5.17
C SER A 7 -2.95 0.60 5.69
N PRO A 8 -3.81 0.48 6.71
CA PRO A 8 -4.53 -0.75 6.95
C PRO A 8 -5.22 -1.23 5.66
N LEU A 9 -5.13 -2.52 5.38
CA LEU A 9 -5.87 -3.19 4.31
C LEU A 9 -6.46 -4.47 4.88
N THR A 10 -7.45 -5.07 4.21
CA THR A 10 -7.97 -6.36 4.67
C THR A 10 -6.81 -7.36 4.69
N PRO A 11 -6.63 -8.19 5.74
CA PRO A 11 -7.63 -8.62 6.73
C PRO A 11 -7.70 -7.76 8.00
N GLN A 12 -6.97 -6.64 8.08
CA GLN A 12 -7.04 -5.77 9.25
C GLN A 12 -8.42 -5.10 9.31
N ARG A 13 -9.27 -5.52 10.26
CA ARG A 13 -10.64 -5.03 10.36
C ARG A 13 -10.67 -3.60 10.89
N SER A 14 -10.79 -2.64 9.98
CA SER A 14 -10.92 -1.21 10.29
C SER A 14 -11.73 -0.52 9.19
N GLY A 15 -12.41 0.58 9.49
CA GLY A 15 -13.16 1.34 8.47
C GLY A 15 -12.24 1.91 7.36
N ILE A 16 -10.97 2.15 7.68
CA ILE A 16 -9.98 2.64 6.72
C ILE A 16 -9.48 1.55 5.79
N ALA A 17 -9.49 0.29 6.21
CA ALA A 17 -9.14 -0.83 5.33
C ALA A 17 -10.11 -0.90 4.15
N ASP A 18 -11.41 -0.93 4.43
CA ASP A 18 -12.44 -1.00 3.38
C ASP A 18 -12.35 0.24 2.45
N TYR A 19 -12.24 1.44 3.03
CA TYR A 19 -12.09 2.67 2.26
C TYR A 19 -10.83 2.70 1.38
N SER A 20 -9.69 2.25 1.92
CA SER A 20 -8.43 2.23 1.18
C SER A 20 -8.51 1.27 -0.01
N GLU A 21 -9.17 0.12 0.16
CA GLU A 21 -9.35 -0.84 -0.95
C GLU A 21 -10.25 -0.31 -2.06
N GLU A 22 -11.25 0.52 -1.73
CA GLU A 22 -12.08 1.22 -2.71
C GLU A 22 -11.33 2.37 -3.40
N LEU A 23 -10.49 3.12 -2.67
CA LEU A 23 -9.76 4.27 -3.20
C LEU A 23 -8.61 3.89 -4.13
N LEU A 24 -7.82 2.88 -3.75
CA LEU A 24 -6.57 2.52 -4.42
C LEU A 24 -6.71 2.26 -5.93
N PRO A 25 -7.76 1.58 -6.44
CA PRO A 25 -7.98 1.41 -7.88
C PRO A 25 -8.06 2.74 -8.63
N HIS A 26 -8.78 3.72 -8.10
CA HIS A 26 -8.94 5.03 -8.72
C HIS A 26 -7.66 5.85 -8.61
N LEU A 27 -6.99 5.82 -7.45
CA LEU A 27 -5.72 6.52 -7.26
C LEU A 27 -4.64 5.98 -8.22
N SER A 28 -4.67 4.68 -8.51
CA SER A 28 -3.71 4.03 -9.43
C SER A 28 -3.85 4.48 -10.89
N GLU A 29 -4.93 5.16 -11.26
CA GLU A 29 -5.10 5.73 -12.61
C GLU A 29 -4.20 6.96 -12.82
N GLY A 30 -3.85 7.67 -11.74
CA GLY A 30 -3.02 8.89 -11.79
C GLY A 30 -1.61 8.73 -11.20
N ALA A 31 -1.32 7.60 -10.56
CA ALA A 31 -0.05 7.38 -9.88
C ALA A 31 0.39 5.90 -9.88
N GLU A 32 1.70 5.70 -9.89
CA GLU A 32 2.31 4.38 -9.70
C GLU A 32 2.41 4.12 -8.19
N ILE A 33 1.57 3.23 -7.67
CA ILE A 33 1.45 2.98 -6.23
C ILE A 33 2.16 1.69 -5.84
N THR A 34 2.99 1.75 -4.80
CA THR A 34 3.48 0.57 -4.09
C THR A 34 2.91 0.56 -2.68
N LEU A 35 2.29 -0.56 -2.31
CA LEU A 35 1.71 -0.77 -0.98
C LEU A 35 2.80 -1.22 -0.01
N PHE A 36 2.93 -0.53 1.12
CA PHE A 36 3.80 -0.91 2.22
C PHE A 36 2.96 -1.41 3.39
N VAL A 37 3.16 -2.68 3.76
CA VAL A 37 2.35 -3.39 4.76
C VAL A 37 3.19 -3.84 5.95
N ASP A 38 2.58 -3.92 7.13
CA ASP A 38 3.22 -4.27 8.39
C ASP A 38 2.92 -5.74 8.77
N GLY A 39 3.61 -6.69 8.13
CA GLY A 39 3.54 -8.10 8.53
C GLY A 39 2.31 -8.87 8.07
N PHE A 40 1.52 -8.33 7.13
CA PHE A 40 0.31 -8.96 6.61
C PHE A 40 0.26 -8.94 5.08
N GLU A 41 -0.63 -9.74 4.51
CA GLU A 41 -0.88 -9.79 3.07
C GLU A 41 -2.30 -9.28 2.78
N PRO A 42 -2.49 -8.29 1.89
CA PRO A 42 -3.82 -7.81 1.55
C PRO A 42 -4.73 -8.93 1.02
N THR A 43 -5.96 -9.09 1.52
CA THR A 43 -6.80 -10.22 1.06
C THR A 43 -7.31 -10.00 -0.37
N SER A 44 -7.56 -8.75 -0.74
CA SER A 44 -8.00 -8.35 -2.08
C SER A 44 -7.05 -8.83 -3.17
N ARG A 45 -7.53 -9.79 -3.98
CA ARG A 45 -6.76 -10.35 -5.10
C ARG A 45 -6.57 -9.33 -6.22
N SER A 46 -7.55 -8.46 -6.46
CA SER A 46 -7.48 -7.43 -7.50
C SER A 46 -6.39 -6.41 -7.19
N LEU A 47 -6.26 -5.99 -5.93
CA LEU A 47 -5.18 -5.10 -5.50
C LEU A 47 -3.82 -5.75 -5.67
N ARG A 48 -3.64 -6.97 -5.15
CA ARG A 48 -2.36 -7.70 -5.26
C ARG A 48 -1.94 -8.01 -6.70
N ALA A 49 -2.90 -8.15 -7.61
CA ALA A 49 -2.61 -8.37 -9.02
C ALA A 49 -2.18 -7.09 -9.75
N ARG A 50 -2.53 -5.91 -9.22
CA ARG A 50 -2.32 -4.60 -9.87
C ARG A 50 -1.22 -3.77 -9.23
N LEU A 51 -1.06 -3.89 -7.91
CA LEU A 51 -0.18 -3.05 -7.11
C LEU A 51 0.90 -3.91 -6.44
N PRO A 52 2.18 -3.55 -6.56
CA PRO A 52 3.25 -4.19 -5.79
C PRO A 52 3.00 -4.04 -4.28
N VAL A 53 3.18 -5.14 -3.54
CA VAL A 53 3.07 -5.18 -2.08
C VAL A 53 4.45 -5.45 -1.48
N ARG A 54 4.85 -4.62 -0.52
CA ARG A 54 6.14 -4.67 0.17
C ARG A 54 5.92 -4.75 1.68
N ASP A 55 6.30 -5.87 2.28
CA ASP A 55 6.20 -6.07 3.72
C ASP A 55 7.47 -5.58 4.41
N PHE A 56 7.41 -4.36 4.95
CA PHE A 56 8.56 -3.74 5.61
C PHE A 56 8.80 -4.30 7.02
N ARG A 57 7.83 -5.01 7.60
CA ARG A 57 8.02 -5.72 8.87
C ARG A 57 8.93 -6.92 8.68
N ARG A 58 8.77 -7.63 7.56
CA ARG A 58 9.62 -8.77 7.17
C ARG A 58 10.98 -8.33 6.65
N ASP A 59 11.04 -7.25 5.90
CA ASP A 59 12.28 -6.66 5.42
C ASP A 59 12.34 -5.15 5.66
N PRO A 60 12.89 -4.71 6.82
CA PRO A 60 13.03 -3.29 7.15
C PRO A 60 13.94 -2.53 6.17
N SER A 61 14.77 -3.21 5.37
CA SER A 61 15.62 -2.54 4.38
C SER A 61 14.81 -1.88 3.28
N LEU A 62 13.58 -2.34 3.02
CA LEU A 62 12.65 -1.77 2.06
C LEU A 62 12.34 -0.30 2.36
N LEU A 63 12.42 0.13 3.62
CA LEU A 63 12.22 1.53 4.00
C LEU A 63 13.29 2.46 3.42
N ARG A 64 14.49 1.95 3.09
CA ARG A 64 15.51 2.76 2.39
C ARG A 64 15.09 3.13 0.97
N SER A 65 14.25 2.30 0.34
CA SER A 65 13.72 2.58 -1.01
C SER A 65 12.69 3.73 -1.03
N LEU A 66 12.25 4.22 0.14
CA LEU A 66 11.32 5.36 0.21
C LEU A 66 11.88 6.62 -0.45
N ALA A 67 13.20 6.79 -0.49
CA ALA A 67 13.87 7.90 -1.18
C ALA A 67 13.65 7.89 -2.71
N GLU A 68 13.17 6.79 -3.28
CA GLU A 68 12.87 6.67 -4.71
C GLU A 68 11.45 7.10 -5.08
N PHE A 69 10.59 7.34 -4.09
CA PHE A 69 9.20 7.73 -4.30
C PHE A 69 9.05 9.25 -4.26
N ASP A 70 8.13 9.77 -5.07
CA ASP A 70 7.83 11.20 -5.11
C ASP A 70 7.07 11.66 -3.86
N ALA A 71 6.26 10.76 -3.27
CA ALA A 71 5.62 11.01 -1.99
C ALA A 71 5.36 9.73 -1.20
N VAL A 72 5.30 9.89 0.12
CA VAL A 72 4.87 8.86 1.07
C VAL A 72 3.51 9.26 1.62
N VAL A 73 2.51 8.41 1.40
CA VAL A 73 1.16 8.60 1.92
C VAL A 73 0.94 7.65 3.07
N TYR A 74 0.55 8.19 4.22
CA TYR A 74 0.23 7.43 5.41
C TYR A 74 -1.22 7.71 5.79
N HIS A 75 -2.03 6.66 5.80
CA HIS A 75 -3.47 6.74 6.05
C HIS A 75 -3.83 5.75 7.18
N MET A 76 -4.26 6.28 8.33
CA MET A 76 -4.62 5.52 9.54
C MET A 76 -5.80 6.15 10.28
#